data_AF-A0A3G8GJJ6-F1
#
_entry.id   AF-A0A3G8GJJ6-F1
#
_cell.length_a   1.000
_cell.length_b   1.000
_cell.length_c   1.000
_cell.angle_alpha   90.00
_cell.angle_beta   90.00
_cell.angle_gamma   90.00
#
_symmetry.space_group_name_H-M   'P 1'
#
loop_
_entity.id
_entity.type
_entity.pdbx_description
1 polymer ?
#
loop_
_entity_poly.entity_id
_entity_poly.type
_entity_poly.pdbx_seq_one_letter_code
_entity_poly.pdbx_strand_id
1 'polypeptide(L)'
;MIPATQRVAAVSPEVVDGYKRIRATAMDDVGSHRFLCEVVITAQLAALGHGNSFKVHARQLMANGLGKEALQKILVSGIGATLVIPQVAEILDWLDEAAAAL
;
A
#
# COMPACT_ATOMS: atom_id res chain seq x y z
N MET A 1 -6.65 3.62 19.03
CA MET A 1 -6.27 2.32 18.45
C MET A 1 -4.79 2.12 18.70
N ILE A 2 -4.40 1.01 19.32
CA ILE A 2 -2.99 0.69 19.61
C ILE A 2 -2.36 0.15 18.31
N PRO A 3 -1.21 0.68 17.84
CA PRO A 3 -0.47 0.13 16.71
C PRO A 3 -0.21 -1.37 16.86
N ALA A 4 -0.31 -2.13 15.77
CA ALA A 4 -0.11 -3.59 15.78
C ALA A 4 1.24 -3.99 16.39
N THR A 5 2.30 -3.22 16.11
CA THR A 5 3.63 -3.43 16.69
C THR A 5 3.66 -3.26 18.22
N GLN A 6 2.90 -2.33 18.80
CA GLN A 6 2.78 -2.18 20.25
C GLN A 6 2.00 -3.35 20.87
N ARG A 7 0.96 -3.84 20.20
CA ARG A 7 0.22 -5.02 20.68
C ARG A 7 1.06 -6.29 20.65
N VAL A 8 1.90 -6.46 19.64
CA VAL A 8 2.83 -7.61 19.53
C VAL A 8 3.98 -7.49 20.53
N ALA A 9 4.52 -6.28 20.74
CA ALA A 9 5.57 -6.03 21.73
C ALA A 9 5.17 -6.43 23.16
N ALA A 10 3.89 -6.27 23.51
CA ALA A 10 3.35 -6.68 24.81
C ALA A 10 3.37 -8.20 25.05
N VAL A 11 3.57 -9.01 24.00
CA VAL A 11 3.66 -10.49 24.07
C VAL A 11 5.10 -10.95 23.82
N SER A 12 5.76 -10.39 22.82
CA SER A 12 7.18 -10.65 22.55
C SER A 12 7.81 -9.40 21.93
N PRO A 13 8.63 -8.65 22.71
CA PRO A 13 9.39 -7.53 22.17
C PRO A 13 10.44 -8.00 21.14
N GLU A 14 10.98 -9.21 21.28
CA GLU A 14 12.01 -9.76 20.39
C GLU A 14 11.49 -9.93 18.96
N VAL A 15 10.23 -10.35 18.79
CA VAL A 15 9.58 -10.44 17.48
C VAL A 15 9.49 -9.08 16.81
N VAL A 16 9.16 -8.03 17.57
CA VAL A 16 9.08 -6.66 17.05
C VAL A 16 10.46 -6.16 16.63
N ASP A 17 11.50 -6.47 17.39
CA ASP A 17 12.87 -6.11 17.04
C ASP A 17 13.39 -6.90 15.83
N GLY A 18 12.99 -8.17 15.69
CA GLY A 18 13.19 -8.95 14.46
C GLY A 18 12.54 -8.27 13.26
N TYR A 19 11.27 -7.86 13.37
CA TYR A 19 10.55 -7.19 12.29
C TYR A 19 11.21 -5.85 11.89
N LYS A 20 11.64 -5.05 12.87
CA LYS A 20 12.36 -3.79 12.62
C LYS A 20 13.68 -4.05 11.89
N ARG A 21 14.42 -5.09 12.26
CA ARG A 21 15.67 -5.47 11.58
C ARG A 21 15.43 -5.89 10.14
N ILE A 22 14.44 -6.75 9.88
CA ILE A 22 14.08 -7.15 8.51
C ILE A 22 13.80 -5.91 7.66
N ARG A 23 12.97 -4.99 8.15
CA ARG A 23 12.66 -3.75 7.43
C ARG A 23 13.90 -2.88 7.22
N ALA A 24 14.75 -2.73 8.24
CA ALA A 24 15.95 -1.92 8.12
C ALA A 24 16.91 -2.48 7.06
N THR A 25 17.19 -3.78 7.11
CA THR A 25 18.05 -4.48 6.13
C THR A 25 17.47 -4.40 4.72
N ALA A 26 16.17 -4.63 4.55
CA ALA A 26 15.52 -4.54 3.23
C ALA A 26 15.54 -3.11 2.64
N MET A 27 15.78 -2.08 3.46
CA MET A 27 15.74 -0.68 3.08
C MET A 27 17.13 -0.01 3.01
N ASP A 28 18.21 -0.75 3.26
CA ASP A 28 19.58 -0.21 3.41
C ASP A 28 20.09 0.41 2.10
N ASP A 29 20.00 -0.34 0.99
CA ASP A 29 20.49 0.08 -0.33
C ASP A 29 19.59 1.10 -1.04
N VAL A 30 18.35 1.27 -0.57
CA VAL A 30 17.39 2.24 -1.14
C VAL A 30 17.32 3.53 -0.32
N GLY A 31 18.32 3.80 0.53
CA GLY A 31 18.34 4.95 1.43
C GLY A 31 18.08 6.30 0.76
N SER A 32 18.64 6.53 -0.42
CA SER A 32 18.39 7.72 -1.26
C SER A 32 16.96 7.80 -1.81
N HIS A 33 16.26 6.67 -1.89
CA HIS A 33 14.90 6.53 -2.38
C HIS A 33 13.87 6.26 -1.27
N ARG A 34 14.26 6.43 0.00
CA ARG A 34 13.41 6.10 1.15
C ARG A 34 12.01 6.70 1.06
N PHE A 35 11.89 7.96 0.60
CA PHE A 35 10.59 8.59 0.39
C PHE A 35 9.74 7.87 -0.66
N LEU A 36 10.33 7.50 -1.80
CA LEU A 36 9.66 6.74 -2.86
C LEU A 36 9.24 5.36 -2.37
N CYS A 37 10.09 4.67 -1.61
CA CYS A 37 9.74 3.38 -1.02
C CYS A 37 8.52 3.49 -0.09
N GLU A 38 8.45 4.52 0.76
CA GLU A 38 7.27 4.74 1.61
C GLU A 38 6.01 5.07 0.79
N VAL A 39 6.12 5.76 -0.34
CA VAL A 39 5.01 5.97 -1.29
C VAL A 39 4.51 4.64 -1.83
N VAL A 40 5.42 3.77 -2.30
CA VAL A 40 5.09 2.44 -2.84
C VAL A 40 4.42 1.57 -1.77
N ILE A 41 5.00 1.50 -0.57
CA ILE A 41 4.44 0.73 0.56
C ILE A 41 3.03 1.24 0.90
N THR A 42 2.83 2.56 0.94
CA THR A 42 1.52 3.15 1.24
C THR A 42 0.48 2.77 0.18
N ALA A 43 0.83 2.83 -1.10
CA ALA A 43 -0.05 2.44 -2.19
C ALA A 43 -0.40 0.94 -2.14
N GLN A 44 0.57 0.07 -1.86
CA GLN A 44 0.35 -1.37 -1.71
C GLN A 44 -0.60 -1.69 -0.54
N LEU A 45 -0.42 -1.03 0.61
CA LEU A 45 -1.31 -1.21 1.76
C LEU A 45 -2.75 -0.80 1.44
N ALA A 46 -2.94 0.25 0.62
CA ALA A 46 -4.26 0.65 0.16
C ALA A 46 -4.86 -0.39 -0.81
N ALA A 47 -4.09 -0.86 -1.79
CA ALA A 47 -4.53 -1.87 -2.77
C ALA A 47 -4.92 -3.20 -2.11
N LEU A 48 -4.21 -3.61 -1.06
CA LEU A 48 -4.46 -4.85 -0.31
C LEU A 48 -5.54 -4.71 0.80
N GLY A 49 -6.15 -3.53 0.96
CA GLY A 49 -7.20 -3.31 1.96
C GLY A 49 -6.70 -3.18 3.41
N HIS A 50 -5.39 -3.00 3.64
CA HIS A 50 -4.80 -2.83 4.98
C HIS A 50 -4.99 -1.40 5.53
N GLY A 51 -6.26 -1.00 5.71
CA GLY A 51 -6.65 0.38 5.98
C GLY A 51 -6.00 1.03 7.21
N ASN A 52 -5.73 0.29 8.29
CA ASN A 52 -5.08 0.85 9.47
C ASN A 52 -3.60 1.17 9.23
N SER A 53 -2.86 0.24 8.62
CA SER A 53 -1.45 0.44 8.26
C SER A 53 -1.31 1.53 7.20
N PHE A 54 -2.19 1.55 6.20
CA PHE A 54 -2.28 2.63 5.21
C PHE A 54 -2.39 4.00 5.89
N LYS A 55 -3.32 4.17 6.84
CA LYS A 55 -3.51 5.45 7.55
C LYS A 55 -2.26 5.91 8.30
N VAL A 56 -1.46 4.99 8.85
CA VAL A 56 -0.20 5.33 9.52
C VAL A 56 0.81 5.87 8.51
N HIS A 57 1.07 5.14 7.44
CA HIS A 57 2.06 5.55 6.43
C HIS A 57 1.62 6.79 5.65
N ALA A 58 0.33 6.93 5.31
CA ALA A 58 -0.21 8.11 4.67
C ALA A 58 -0.01 9.39 5.51
N ARG A 59 -0.25 9.32 6.83
CA ARG A 59 -0.01 10.44 7.73
C ARG A 59 1.47 10.81 7.78
N GLN A 60 2.34 9.81 7.80
CA GLN A 60 3.79 10.05 7.83
C GLN A 60 4.30 10.66 6.53
N LEU A 61 3.81 10.21 5.36
CA LEU A 61 4.10 10.82 4.07
C LEU A 61 3.62 12.27 3.99
N MET A 62 2.40 12.55 4.48
CA MET A 62 1.87 13.92 4.52
C MET A 62 2.69 14.82 5.46
N ALA A 63 3.11 14.31 6.62
CA ALA A 63 4.01 15.01 7.53
C ALA A 63 5.39 15.28 6.90
N ASN A 64 5.84 14.41 5.99
CA ASN A 64 7.08 14.56 5.21
C ASN A 64 6.90 15.36 3.91
N GLY A 65 5.77 16.07 3.74
CA GLY A 65 5.56 17.01 2.64
C GLY A 65 4.80 16.47 1.42
N LEU A 66 4.35 15.21 1.41
CA LEU A 66 3.48 14.72 0.34
C LEU A 66 2.08 15.34 0.49
N GLY A 67 1.72 16.24 -0.42
CA GLY A 67 0.39 16.85 -0.42
C GLY A 67 -0.74 15.82 -0.55
N LYS A 68 -1.89 16.09 0.08
CA LYS A 68 -3.10 15.25 -0.01
C LYS A 68 -3.48 14.95 -1.46
N GLU A 69 -3.42 15.94 -2.35
CA GLU A 69 -3.76 15.78 -3.77
C GLU A 69 -2.81 14.83 -4.49
N ALA A 70 -1.52 14.88 -4.18
CA ALA A 70 -0.53 13.95 -4.75
C ALA A 70 -0.82 12.51 -4.30
N LEU A 71 -1.14 12.31 -3.01
CA LEU A 71 -1.54 11.00 -2.49
C LEU A 71 -2.84 10.50 -3.15
N GLN A 72 -3.83 11.37 -3.35
CA GLN A 72 -5.06 11.02 -4.07
C GLN A 72 -4.76 10.58 -5.51
N LYS A 73 -3.92 11.32 -6.24
CA LYS A 73 -3.51 10.97 -7.61
C LYS A 73 -2.81 9.61 -7.66
N ILE A 74 -1.91 9.33 -6.72
CA ILE A 74 -1.24 8.02 -6.59
C ILE A 74 -2.25 6.89 -6.39
N LEU A 75 -3.26 7.09 -5.53
CA LEU A 75 -4.29 6.08 -5.27
C LEU A 75 -5.21 5.86 -6.47
N VAL A 76 -5.64 6.95 -7.12
CA VAL A 76 -6.51 6.86 -8.31
C VAL A 76 -5.78 6.21 -9.47
N SER A 77 -4.51 6.55 -9.72
CA SER A 77 -3.74 5.92 -10.79
C SER A 77 -3.46 4.46 -10.49
N GLY A 78 -2.95 4.14 -9.30
CA GLY A 78 -2.59 2.77 -8.94
C GLY A 78 -3.77 1.82 -8.79
N ILE A 79 -4.79 2.20 -7.99
CA ILE A 79 -5.92 1.32 -7.68
C ILE A 79 -7.01 1.47 -8.73
N GLY A 80 -7.46 2.70 -8.99
CA GLY A 80 -8.57 2.96 -9.89
C GLY A 80 -8.24 2.61 -11.33
N ALA A 81 -7.23 3.29 -11.90
CA ALA A 81 -6.92 3.21 -13.32
C ALA A 81 -6.11 1.97 -13.71
N THR A 82 -5.21 1.49 -12.84
CA THR A 82 -4.31 0.38 -13.19
C THR A 82 -4.76 -0.98 -12.66
N LEU A 83 -5.32 -1.06 -11.45
CA LEU A 83 -5.70 -2.36 -10.87
C LEU A 83 -7.14 -2.75 -11.19
N VAL A 84 -8.09 -1.84 -10.96
CA VAL A 84 -9.53 -2.17 -11.01
C VAL A 84 -10.13 -1.99 -12.39
N ILE A 85 -9.89 -0.86 -13.07
CA ILE A 85 -10.50 -0.58 -14.38
C ILE A 85 -10.18 -1.65 -15.43
N PRO A 86 -8.94 -2.15 -15.58
CA PRO A 86 -8.62 -3.19 -16.55
C PRO A 86 -9.36 -4.51 -16.28
N GLN A 87 -9.46 -4.91 -15.00
CA GLN A 87 -10.21 -6.12 -14.61
C GLN A 87 -11.70 -5.99 -14.97
N VAL A 88 -12.28 -4.81 -14.79
CA VAL A 88 -13.66 -4.55 -15.21
C VAL A 88 -13.78 -4.63 -16.73
N ALA A 89 -12.82 -4.09 -17.49
CA ALA A 89 -12.82 -4.20 -18.95
C ALA A 89 -12.76 -5.65 -19.42
N GLU A 90 -11.89 -6.49 -18.86
CA GLU A 90 -11.80 -7.92 -19.19
C GLU A 90 -13.13 -8.67 -18.95
N ILE A 91 -13.86 -8.33 -17.87
CA ILE A 91 -15.17 -8.92 -17.59
C ILE A 91 -16.21 -8.47 -18.63
N LEU A 92 -16.18 -7.21 -19.06
CA LEU A 92 -17.09 -6.70 -20.09
C LEU A 92 -16.81 -7.37 -21.44
N ASP A 93 -15.54 -7.49 -21.83
CA ASP A 93 -15.13 -8.19 -23.06
C ASP A 93 -15.62 -9.65 -23.03
N TRP A 94 -15.44 -10.34 -21.89
CA TRP A 94 -15.94 -11.70 -21.70
C TRP A 94 -17.47 -11.79 -21.81
N LEU A 95 -18.23 -10.82 -21.31
CA LEU A 95 -19.68 -10.79 -21.42
C LEU A 95 -20.13 -10.66 -22.88
N ASP A 96 -19.45 -9.83 -23.67
CA ASP A 96 -19.72 -9.66 -25.10
C ASP A 96 -19.43 -10.97 -25.86
N GLU A 97 -18.31 -11.65 -25.55
CA GLU A 97 -17.98 -12.97 -26.10
C GLU A 97 -19.04 -14.02 -25.75
N ALA A 98 -19.47 -14.08 -24.49
CA ALA A 98 -20.47 -15.02 -24.02
C ALA A 98 -21.84 -14.80 -24.68
N ALA A 99 -22.22 -13.53 -24.90
CA ALA A 99 -23.46 -13.18 -25.60
C ALA A 99 -23.43 -13.55 -27.09
N ALA A 100 -22.28 -13.41 -27.75
CA ALA A 100 -22.11 -13.77 -29.16
C ALA A 100 -22.09 -15.29 -29.43
N ALA A 101 -21.86 -16.10 -28.39
CA ALA A 101 -21.80 -17.55 -28.47
C ALA A 101 -23.16 -18.26 -28.23
N LEU A 102 -24.23 -17.50 -27.95
CA LEU A 102 -25.61 -17.97 -27.78
C LEU A 102 -26.41 -17.89 -29.08
#